data_AF-Q1GKY4-F1
#
_entry.id   AF-Q1GKY4-F1
#
_cell.length_a   1.000
_cell.length_b   1.000
_cell.length_c   1.000
_cell.angle_alpha   90.00
_cell.angle_beta   90.00
_cell.angle_gamma   90.00
#
_symmetry.space_group_name_H-M   'P 1'
#
loop_
_entity.id
_entity.type
_entity.pdbx_description
1 polymer ?
#
loop_
_entity_poly.entity_id
_entity_poly.type
_entity_poly.pdbx_seq_one_letter_code
_entity_poly.pdbx_strand_id
1 'polypeptide(L)'
;MARRIFRPATCLPHPDRFPSQRPFMQSERERRFIGPRRGQLLFVLSFLALAVMLLSQIGTQTAWVRKTDFFAQPRFWPAVGVGGMVVFTALHLWRLPFRRIDRSDLREAQRWAAALEYMLWFMGYVVLVPLAGYLPVTLVFVPLLAWRMGYRSPQMMAISAGFAVFIVLFFKGVLAVRIPGAALYEYLPDAWRSFAILYL
;
A
#
# COMPACT_ATOMS: atom_id res chain seq x y z
N MET A 1 46.21 76.78 -10.80
CA MET A 1 44.98 76.39 -11.55
C MET A 1 44.24 75.36 -10.69
N ALA A 2 43.57 75.71 -9.59
CA ALA A 2 42.32 76.47 -9.40
C ALA A 2 41.05 75.71 -9.85
N ARG A 3 40.16 75.47 -8.86
CA ARG A 3 38.69 75.17 -8.89
C ARG A 3 38.30 73.68 -9.08
N ARG A 4 37.92 72.93 -8.03
CA ARG A 4 36.62 72.95 -7.30
C ARG A 4 35.42 73.15 -8.23
N ILE A 5 34.68 72.08 -8.52
CA ILE A 5 33.21 72.11 -8.59
C ILE A 5 32.68 70.86 -7.86
N PHE A 6 32.46 71.06 -6.57
CA PHE A 6 31.60 70.26 -5.72
C PHE A 6 30.15 70.56 -6.16
N ARG A 7 29.36 69.56 -6.56
CA ARG A 7 27.90 69.71 -6.73
C ARG A 7 27.17 69.12 -5.52
N PRO A 8 26.06 69.74 -5.09
CA PRO A 8 25.50 69.57 -3.76
C PRO A 8 24.56 68.38 -3.65
N ALA A 9 24.36 67.95 -2.40
CA ALA A 9 23.35 67.00 -1.95
C ALA A 9 21.93 67.42 -2.37
N THR A 10 21.13 66.44 -2.84
CA THR A 10 19.70 66.25 -2.48
C THR A 10 19.11 65.12 -3.32
N CYS A 11 18.78 64.01 -2.66
CA CYS A 11 17.55 63.22 -2.85
C CYS A 11 17.70 61.94 -2.03
N LEU A 12 17.48 62.07 -0.71
CA LEU A 12 17.12 60.93 0.12
C LEU A 12 15.76 60.41 -0.37
N PRO A 13 15.58 59.11 -0.65
CA PRO A 13 14.25 58.58 -0.93
C PRO A 13 13.42 58.65 0.37
N HIS A 14 12.33 59.42 0.28
CA HIS A 14 11.33 59.61 1.33
C HIS A 14 10.68 58.26 1.69
N PRO A 15 10.64 57.82 2.95
CA PRO A 15 10.19 56.47 3.31
C PRO A 15 8.69 56.42 3.61
N ASP A 16 7.81 57.06 2.84
CA ASP A 16 6.39 57.19 3.26
C ASP A 16 5.39 57.21 2.10
N ARG A 17 5.48 56.25 1.16
CA ARG A 17 4.44 56.15 0.12
C ARG A 17 4.10 54.75 -0.38
N PHE A 18 4.14 53.74 0.49
CA PHE A 18 3.42 52.49 0.24
C PHE A 18 2.17 52.44 1.13
N PRO A 19 0.94 52.55 0.60
CA PRO A 19 -0.21 52.09 1.34
C PRO A 19 0.05 50.62 1.67
N SER A 20 -0.04 50.29 2.95
CA SER A 20 0.17 48.95 3.48
C SER A 20 -0.89 48.00 2.92
N GLN A 21 -0.72 47.57 1.67
CA GLN A 21 -1.22 46.28 1.24
C GLN A 21 -0.41 45.27 2.03
N ARG A 22 -0.88 44.94 3.24
CA ARG A 22 -0.46 43.72 3.90
C ARG A 22 -0.77 42.62 2.91
N PRO A 23 0.22 41.97 2.27
CA PRO A 23 -0.09 40.71 1.65
C PRO A 23 -0.61 39.86 2.81
N PHE A 24 -1.74 39.18 2.64
CA PHE A 24 -2.02 38.02 3.47
C PHE A 24 -0.86 37.06 3.24
N MET A 25 0.23 37.25 3.99
CA MET A 25 1.35 36.34 4.09
C MET A 25 0.79 35.12 4.80
N GLN A 26 0.13 34.26 4.02
CA GLN A 26 -0.13 32.90 4.42
C GLN A 26 1.21 32.34 4.87
N SER A 27 1.26 31.99 6.16
CA SER A 27 2.49 31.61 6.82
C SER A 27 3.17 30.50 6.01
N GLU A 28 4.50 30.44 5.98
CA GLU A 28 5.18 29.34 5.28
C GLU A 28 4.75 27.97 5.80
N ARG A 29 4.22 27.86 7.03
CA ARG A 29 3.58 26.65 7.55
C ARG A 29 2.30 26.27 6.80
N GLU A 30 1.51 27.25 6.37
CA GLU A 30 0.28 27.08 5.59
C GLU A 30 0.58 26.68 4.13
N ARG A 31 1.71 27.14 3.58
CA ARG A 31 2.21 26.69 2.26
C ARG A 31 2.90 25.33 2.34
N ARG A 32 3.59 25.03 3.45
CA ARG A 32 4.30 23.76 3.69
C ARG A 32 3.35 22.61 4.04
N PHE A 33 2.17 22.93 4.56
CA PHE A 33 1.07 22.00 4.76
C PHE A 33 -0.16 22.41 3.95
N ILE A 34 -0.02 22.49 2.62
CA ILE A 34 -1.15 22.15 1.75
C ILE A 34 -1.27 20.62 1.78
N GLY A 35 -1.63 20.07 2.93
CA GLY A 35 -2.12 18.70 3.03
C GLY A 35 -3.55 18.76 2.53
N PRO A 36 -3.83 18.35 1.28
CA PRO A 36 -5.18 18.46 0.77
C PRO A 36 -6.05 17.57 1.67
N ARG A 37 -7.27 17.99 2.00
CA ARG A 37 -8.32 17.08 2.49
C ARG A 37 -8.75 16.09 1.38
N ARG A 38 -7.81 15.65 0.53
CA ARG A 38 -8.01 14.71 -0.56
C ARG A 38 -8.07 13.32 0.04
N GLY A 39 -9.01 12.51 -0.45
CA GLY A 39 -9.20 11.14 -0.02
C GLY A 39 -9.79 10.96 1.38
N GLN A 40 -9.86 11.98 2.25
CA GLN A 40 -10.30 11.81 3.64
C GLN A 40 -11.71 11.21 3.75
N LEU A 41 -12.67 11.68 2.95
CA LEU A 41 -14.02 11.10 2.96
C LEU A 41 -14.02 9.65 2.48
N LEU A 42 -13.30 9.34 1.39
CA LEU A 42 -13.17 7.97 0.88
C LEU A 42 -12.51 7.04 1.89
N PHE A 43 -11.46 7.51 2.57
CA PHE A 43 -10.76 6.79 3.62
C PHE A 43 -11.68 6.48 4.80
N VAL A 44 -12.43 7.47 5.26
CA VAL A 44 -13.33 7.29 6.42
C VAL A 44 -14.48 6.34 6.07
N LEU A 45 -15.04 6.46 4.87
CA LEU A 45 -16.08 5.55 4.39
C LEU A 45 -15.56 4.11 4.24
N SER A 46 -14.41 3.92 3.61
CA SER A 46 -13.82 2.58 3.42
C SER A 46 -13.38 1.98 4.75
N PHE A 47 -12.77 2.76 5.64
CA PHE A 47 -12.37 2.31 6.98
C PHE A 47 -13.59 1.95 7.83
N LEU A 48 -14.66 2.75 7.82
CA LEU A 48 -15.89 2.45 8.54
C LEU A 48 -16.54 1.16 8.01
N ALA A 49 -16.63 1.02 6.68
CA ALA A 49 -17.18 -0.18 6.05
C ALA A 49 -16.40 -1.43 6.43
N LEU A 50 -15.06 -1.38 6.38
CA LEU A 50 -14.20 -2.49 6.79
C LEU A 50 -14.31 -2.79 8.29
N ALA A 51 -14.36 -1.77 9.15
CA ALA A 51 -14.51 -1.96 10.59
C ALA A 51 -15.86 -2.61 10.95
N VAL A 52 -16.95 -2.18 10.30
CA VAL A 52 -18.28 -2.80 10.47
C VAL A 52 -18.29 -4.23 9.93
N MET A 53 -17.69 -4.47 8.77
CA MET A 53 -17.54 -5.82 8.23
C MET A 53 -16.79 -6.73 9.21
N LEU A 54 -15.64 -6.30 9.72
CA LEU A 54 -14.88 -7.05 10.71
C LEU A 54 -15.72 -7.32 11.97
N LEU A 55 -16.40 -6.31 12.51
CA LEU A 55 -17.27 -6.44 13.68
C LEU A 55 -18.36 -7.48 13.46
N SER A 56 -18.96 -7.51 12.26
CA SER A 56 -19.98 -8.51 11.89
C SER A 56 -19.42 -9.95 11.87
N GLN A 57 -18.14 -10.11 11.53
CA GLN A 57 -17.46 -11.41 11.45
C GLN A 57 -16.82 -11.85 12.77
N ILE A 58 -16.74 -10.99 13.80
CA ILE A 58 -16.14 -11.38 15.09
C ILE A 58 -16.87 -12.60 15.68
N GLY A 59 -18.19 -12.69 15.54
CA GLY A 59 -18.96 -13.82 16.08
C GLY A 59 -18.64 -15.17 15.44
N THR A 60 -18.25 -15.17 14.16
CA THR A 60 -17.92 -16.39 13.40
C THR A 60 -16.44 -16.74 13.48
N GLN A 61 -15.56 -15.74 13.60
CA GLN A 61 -14.11 -15.91 13.61
C GLN A 61 -13.50 -16.06 15.01
N THR A 62 -14.24 -15.72 16.07
CA THR A 62 -13.74 -15.83 17.45
C THR A 62 -14.66 -16.68 18.32
N ALA A 63 -14.05 -17.61 19.05
CA ALA A 63 -14.77 -18.50 19.95
C ALA A 63 -14.90 -17.91 21.35
N TRP A 64 -16.05 -18.15 21.98
CA TRP A 64 -16.19 -18.03 23.43
C TRP A 64 -15.71 -19.31 24.09
N VAL A 65 -14.76 -19.18 25.01
CA VAL A 65 -14.22 -20.34 25.74
C VAL A 65 -14.92 -20.42 27.10
N ARG A 66 -15.49 -21.59 27.39
CA ARG A 66 -16.11 -21.86 28.70
C ARG A 66 -15.01 -22.01 29.75
N LYS A 67 -15.25 -21.48 30.96
CA LYS A 67 -14.32 -21.48 32.11
C LYS A 67 -13.08 -20.58 31.95
N THR A 68 -13.21 -19.49 31.22
CA THR A 68 -12.18 -18.45 31.10
C THR A 68 -12.74 -17.10 31.58
N ASP A 69 -11.95 -16.35 32.34
CA ASP A 69 -12.33 -15.04 32.85
C ASP A 69 -12.72 -14.08 31.72
N PHE A 70 -13.64 -13.15 32.00
CA PHE A 70 -14.24 -12.27 31.00
C PHE A 70 -13.22 -11.48 30.17
N PHE A 71 -12.16 -10.96 30.81
CA PHE A 71 -11.08 -10.22 30.13
C PHE A 71 -10.05 -11.11 29.43
N ALA A 72 -9.99 -12.39 29.80
CA ALA A 72 -9.12 -13.38 29.17
C ALA A 72 -9.81 -14.09 27.98
N GLN A 73 -11.07 -13.74 27.69
CA GLN A 73 -11.80 -14.28 26.55
C GLN A 73 -11.10 -13.87 25.24
N PRO A 74 -10.80 -14.83 24.34
CA PRO A 74 -10.15 -14.54 23.04
C PRO A 74 -10.89 -13.49 22.20
N ARG A 75 -12.21 -13.37 22.39
CA ARG A 75 -13.08 -12.42 21.68
C ARG A 75 -13.11 -11.02 22.29
N PHE A 76 -12.81 -10.87 23.58
CA PHE A 76 -13.07 -9.62 24.30
C PHE A 76 -12.28 -8.44 23.71
N TRP A 77 -10.96 -8.53 23.65
CA TRP A 77 -10.10 -7.45 23.14
C TRP A 77 -10.29 -7.15 21.66
N PRO A 78 -10.43 -8.16 20.76
CA PRO A 78 -10.82 -7.88 19.38
C PRO A 78 -12.15 -7.14 19.26
N ALA A 79 -13.18 -7.53 20.04
CA ALA A 79 -14.48 -6.87 20.02
C ALA A 79 -14.42 -5.42 20.52
N VAL A 80 -13.67 -5.16 21.60
CA VAL A 80 -13.46 -3.81 22.13
C VAL A 80 -12.68 -2.95 21.13
N GLY A 81 -11.60 -3.49 20.55
CA GLY A 81 -10.78 -2.78 19.57
C GLY A 81 -11.55 -2.41 18.30
N VAL A 82 -12.20 -3.39 17.68
CA VAL A 82 -12.99 -3.16 16.45
C VAL A 82 -14.24 -2.33 16.75
N GLY A 83 -14.90 -2.55 17.89
CA GLY A 83 -16.03 -1.73 18.33
C GLY A 83 -15.62 -0.27 18.52
N GLY A 84 -14.47 -0.02 19.14
CA GLY A 84 -13.87 1.31 19.25
C GLY A 84 -13.60 1.93 17.88
N MET A 85 -12.99 1.18 16.96
CA MET A 85 -12.76 1.64 15.58
C MET A 85 -14.07 2.08 14.91
N VAL A 86 -15.14 1.28 14.99
CA VAL A 86 -16.45 1.63 14.42
C VAL A 86 -17.00 2.91 15.03
N VAL A 87 -17.01 3.04 16.36
CA VAL A 87 -17.55 4.21 17.07
C VAL A 87 -16.76 5.48 16.73
N PHE A 88 -15.43 5.44 16.86
CA PHE A 88 -14.60 6.62 16.60
C PHE A 88 -14.63 7.03 15.14
N THR A 89 -14.65 6.09 14.20
CA THR A 89 -14.77 6.41 12.78
C THR A 89 -16.15 6.95 12.43
N ALA A 90 -17.22 6.41 13.01
CA ALA A 90 -18.57 6.96 12.82
C ALA A 90 -18.68 8.39 13.37
N LEU A 91 -18.13 8.66 14.55
CA LEU A 91 -18.07 10.01 15.11
C LEU A 91 -17.21 10.95 14.25
N HIS A 92 -16.10 10.46 13.71
CA HIS A 92 -15.25 11.22 12.80
C HIS A 92 -16.00 11.56 11.50
N LEU A 93 -16.75 10.59 10.93
CA LEU A 93 -17.60 10.80 9.76
C LEU A 93 -18.71 11.83 10.04
N TRP A 94 -19.32 11.80 11.24
CA TRP A 94 -20.36 12.75 11.61
C TRP A 94 -19.83 14.19 11.75
N ARG A 95 -18.59 14.36 12.24
CA ARG A 95 -17.92 15.68 12.28
C ARG A 95 -17.43 16.18 10.93
N LEU A 96 -17.31 15.30 9.94
CA LEU A 96 -16.77 15.64 8.63
C LEU A 96 -17.85 16.33 7.78
N PRO A 97 -17.54 17.49 7.15
CA PRO A 97 -18.47 18.08 6.19
C PRO A 97 -18.57 17.15 4.96
N PHE A 98 -19.79 16.67 4.69
CA PHE A 98 -20.07 15.88 3.50
C PHE A 98 -19.81 16.71 2.24
N ARG A 99 -18.69 16.41 1.57
CA ARG A 99 -18.28 17.01 0.30
C ARG A 99 -18.39 15.96 -0.80
N ARG A 100 -18.71 16.37 -2.03
CA ARG A 100 -18.67 15.48 -3.21
C ARG A 100 -17.24 14.98 -3.43
N ILE A 101 -17.11 13.70 -3.74
CA ILE A 101 -15.85 13.04 -4.13
C ILE A 101 -15.33 13.72 -5.41
N ASP A 102 -14.11 14.22 -5.37
CA ASP A 102 -13.47 14.88 -6.50
C ASP A 102 -12.54 13.93 -7.28
N ARG A 103 -12.16 14.31 -8.50
CA ARG A 103 -11.18 13.55 -9.32
C ARG A 103 -9.84 13.39 -8.62
N SER A 104 -9.47 14.34 -7.76
CA SER A 104 -8.26 14.26 -6.97
C SER A 104 -8.32 13.15 -5.90
N ASP A 105 -9.49 12.91 -5.31
CA ASP A 105 -9.74 11.81 -4.36
C ASP A 105 -9.70 10.44 -5.07
N LEU A 106 -10.25 10.37 -6.28
CA LEU A 106 -10.22 9.14 -7.09
C LEU A 106 -8.79 8.76 -7.50
N ARG A 107 -7.93 9.74 -7.82
CA ARG A 107 -6.51 9.47 -8.09
C ARG A 107 -5.78 8.90 -6.89
N GLU A 108 -6.16 9.31 -5.68
CA GLU A 108 -5.59 8.77 -4.45
C GLU A 108 -6.11 7.36 -4.18
N ALA A 109 -7.42 7.14 -4.35
CA ALA A 109 -8.01 5.80 -4.29
C ALA A 109 -7.38 4.82 -5.29
N GLN A 110 -7.01 5.28 -6.50
CA GLN A 110 -6.28 4.46 -7.47
C GLN A 110 -4.89 4.04 -6.96
N ARG A 111 -4.19 4.89 -6.19
CA ARG A 111 -2.91 4.51 -5.58
C ARG A 111 -3.11 3.47 -4.49
N TRP A 112 -4.17 3.59 -3.70
CA TRP A 112 -4.54 2.58 -2.71
C TRP A 112 -4.91 1.25 -3.39
N ALA A 113 -5.68 1.32 -4.48
CA ALA A 113 -6.04 0.15 -5.28
C ALA A 113 -4.80 -0.53 -5.88
N ALA A 114 -3.79 0.23 -6.31
CA ALA A 114 -2.53 -0.34 -6.78
C ALA A 114 -1.81 -1.14 -5.68
N ALA A 115 -1.83 -0.69 -4.42
CA ALA A 115 -1.27 -1.48 -3.31
C ALA A 115 -2.05 -2.77 -3.07
N LEU A 116 -3.39 -2.71 -3.12
CA LEU A 116 -4.25 -3.91 -3.04
C LEU A 116 -4.01 -4.87 -4.20
N GLU A 117 -3.70 -4.35 -5.39
CA GLU A 117 -3.35 -5.18 -6.54
C GLU A 117 -2.10 -6.02 -6.27
N TYR A 118 -1.03 -5.45 -5.71
CA TYR A 118 0.17 -6.24 -5.35
C TYR A 118 -0.09 -7.25 -4.23
N MET A 119 -0.98 -6.93 -3.29
CA MET A 119 -1.48 -7.90 -2.31
C MET A 119 -2.19 -9.07 -3.01
N LEU A 120 -3.04 -8.79 -4.00
CA LEU A 120 -3.73 -9.82 -4.77
C LEU A 120 -2.77 -10.66 -5.63
N TRP A 121 -1.73 -10.05 -6.21
CA TRP A 121 -0.65 -10.80 -6.86
C TRP A 121 -0.04 -11.79 -5.87
N PHE A 122 0.34 -11.35 -4.66
CA PHE A 122 0.88 -12.24 -3.64
C PHE A 122 -0.10 -13.35 -3.24
N MET A 123 -1.39 -13.03 -3.03
CA MET A 123 -2.40 -14.03 -2.71
C MET A 123 -2.57 -15.06 -3.84
N GLY A 124 -2.55 -14.61 -5.11
CA GLY A 124 -2.56 -15.48 -6.28
C GLY A 124 -1.38 -16.44 -6.28
N TYR A 125 -0.18 -15.95 -5.95
CA TYR A 125 1.01 -16.79 -5.80
C TYR A 125 0.83 -17.86 -4.72
N VAL A 126 0.38 -17.46 -3.52
CA VAL A 126 0.18 -18.38 -2.38
C VAL A 126 -0.82 -19.49 -2.70
N VAL A 127 -1.88 -19.17 -3.45
CA VAL A 127 -2.90 -20.16 -3.86
C VAL A 127 -2.41 -21.06 -5.00
N LEU A 128 -1.62 -20.51 -5.94
CA LEU A 128 -1.13 -21.27 -7.09
C LEU A 128 0.02 -22.22 -6.74
N VAL A 129 0.89 -21.86 -5.80
CA VAL A 129 2.06 -22.67 -5.42
C VAL A 129 1.68 -24.11 -5.02
N PRO A 130 0.69 -24.35 -4.15
CA PRO A 130 0.23 -25.71 -3.82
C PRO A 130 -0.42 -26.45 -5.00
N LEU A 131 -1.00 -25.73 -5.95
CA LEU A 131 -1.74 -26.32 -7.07
C LEU A 131 -0.83 -26.73 -8.21
N ALA A 132 0.05 -25.83 -8.67
CA ALA A 132 0.88 -26.01 -9.85
C ALA A 132 2.36 -26.28 -9.52
N GLY A 133 2.78 -26.07 -8.27
CA GLY A 133 4.15 -26.30 -7.81
C GLY A 133 4.98 -25.02 -7.78
N TYR A 134 5.96 -24.99 -6.90
CA TYR A 134 6.76 -23.78 -6.64
C TYR A 134 7.52 -23.30 -7.88
N LEU A 135 8.16 -24.20 -8.64
CA LEU A 135 8.99 -23.85 -9.79
C LEU A 135 8.19 -23.22 -10.94
N PRO A 136 7.16 -23.87 -11.52
CA PRO A 136 6.44 -23.30 -12.66
C PRO A 136 5.70 -22.01 -12.28
N VAL A 137 5.15 -21.94 -11.06
CA VAL A 137 4.49 -20.73 -10.58
C VAL A 137 5.51 -19.60 -10.48
N THR A 138 6.65 -19.79 -9.80
CA THR A 138 7.66 -18.73 -9.65
C THR A 138 8.26 -18.29 -10.98
N LEU A 139 8.49 -19.22 -11.91
CA LEU A 139 9.04 -18.93 -13.24
C LEU A 139 8.10 -18.07 -14.09
N VAL A 140 6.79 -18.19 -13.89
CA VAL A 140 5.77 -17.37 -14.58
C VAL A 140 5.49 -16.07 -13.82
N PHE A 141 5.40 -16.13 -12.48
CA PHE A 141 5.03 -15.01 -11.63
C PHE A 141 6.07 -13.89 -11.61
N VAL A 142 7.36 -14.25 -11.54
CA VAL A 142 8.45 -13.27 -11.42
C VAL A 142 8.55 -12.39 -12.67
N PRO A 143 8.54 -12.94 -13.91
CA PRO A 143 8.46 -12.12 -15.13
C PRO A 143 7.15 -11.34 -15.25
N LEU A 144 6.00 -11.92 -14.88
CA LEU A 144 4.71 -11.21 -14.89
C LEU A 144 4.72 -9.98 -13.99
N LEU A 145 5.25 -10.11 -12.78
CA LEU A 145 5.41 -9.00 -11.84
C LEU A 145 6.40 -7.96 -12.36
N ALA A 146 7.54 -8.38 -12.92
CA ALA A 146 8.50 -7.46 -13.53
C ALA A 146 7.86 -6.67 -14.70
N TRP A 147 7.06 -7.34 -15.53
CA TRP A 147 6.32 -6.71 -16.61
C TRP A 147 5.28 -5.71 -16.09
N ARG A 148 4.54 -6.09 -15.04
CA ARG A 148 3.56 -5.24 -14.37
C ARG A 148 4.18 -4.01 -13.69
N MET A 149 5.41 -4.14 -13.18
CA MET A 149 6.21 -3.01 -12.65
C MET A 149 6.69 -2.06 -13.75
N GLY A 150 6.52 -2.42 -15.02
CA GLY A 150 6.88 -1.59 -16.18
C GLY A 150 8.20 -1.99 -16.85
N TYR A 151 8.90 -3.02 -16.36
CA TYR A 151 10.09 -3.56 -17.00
C TYR A 151 9.69 -4.42 -18.20
N ARG A 152 9.55 -3.78 -19.36
CA ARG A 152 9.07 -4.43 -20.60
C ARG A 152 10.17 -4.85 -21.57
N SER A 153 11.43 -4.53 -21.30
CA SER A 153 12.52 -4.90 -22.21
C SER A 153 12.78 -6.41 -22.16
N PRO A 154 13.06 -7.05 -23.32
CA PRO A 154 13.30 -8.50 -23.38
C PRO A 154 14.50 -8.93 -22.53
N GLN A 155 15.51 -8.06 -22.41
CA GLN A 155 16.65 -8.27 -21.52
C GLN A 155 16.23 -8.36 -20.05
N MET A 156 15.34 -7.48 -19.59
CA MET A 156 14.84 -7.52 -18.20
C MET A 156 13.96 -8.75 -17.95
N MET A 157 13.19 -9.19 -18.95
CA MET A 157 12.44 -10.44 -18.86
C MET A 157 13.39 -11.64 -18.71
N ALA A 158 14.46 -11.71 -19.51
CA ALA A 158 15.47 -12.77 -19.40
C ALA A 158 16.18 -12.77 -18.03
N ILE A 159 16.56 -11.59 -17.51
CA ILE A 159 17.16 -11.46 -16.17
C ILE A 159 16.16 -11.91 -15.09
N SER A 160 14.89 -11.52 -15.19
CA SER A 160 13.86 -11.91 -14.21
C SER A 160 13.60 -13.42 -14.21
N ALA A 161 13.58 -14.05 -15.39
CA ALA A 161 13.46 -15.50 -15.52
C ALA A 161 14.71 -16.22 -14.98
N GLY A 162 15.91 -15.73 -15.30
CA GLY A 162 17.17 -16.25 -14.76
C GLY A 162 17.25 -16.15 -13.24
N PHE A 163 16.79 -15.03 -12.68
CA PHE A 163 16.69 -14.84 -11.23
C PHE A 163 15.68 -15.79 -10.58
N ALA A 164 14.52 -16.02 -11.22
CA ALA A 164 13.54 -17.00 -10.75
C ALA A 164 14.13 -18.41 -10.70
N VAL A 165 14.86 -18.82 -11.75
CA VAL A 165 15.59 -20.09 -11.78
C VAL A 165 16.64 -20.15 -10.66
N PHE A 166 17.45 -19.09 -10.51
CA PHE A 166 18.46 -19.01 -9.46
C PHE A 166 17.86 -19.18 -8.06
N ILE A 167 16.77 -18.46 -7.74
CA ILE A 167 16.06 -18.60 -6.47
C ILE A 167 15.62 -20.04 -6.25
N VAL A 168 14.99 -20.66 -7.24
CA VAL A 168 14.50 -22.05 -7.10
C VAL A 168 15.65 -23.02 -6.84
N LEU A 169 16.73 -22.91 -7.60
CA LEU A 169 17.93 -23.74 -7.42
C LEU A 169 18.63 -23.47 -6.08
N PHE A 170 18.64 -22.21 -5.62
CA PHE A 170 19.22 -21.82 -4.34
C PHE A 170 18.42 -22.41 -3.17
N PHE A 171 17.09 -22.26 -3.16
CA PHE A 171 16.25 -22.82 -2.09
C PHE A 171 16.29 -24.35 -2.08
N LYS A 172 16.30 -25.00 -3.25
CA LYS A 172 16.39 -26.45 -3.34
C LYS A 172 17.78 -26.97 -2.96
N GLY A 173 18.83 -26.36 -3.51
CA GLY A 173 20.21 -26.81 -3.37
C GLY A 173 20.84 -26.48 -2.02
N VAL A 174 20.53 -25.30 -1.46
CA VAL A 174 21.13 -24.83 -0.20
C VAL A 174 20.25 -25.18 1.00
N LEU A 175 18.92 -25.03 0.89
CA LEU A 175 18.01 -25.26 2.03
C LEU A 175 17.39 -26.67 2.06
N ALA A 176 17.57 -27.50 1.03
CA ALA A 176 17.03 -28.87 0.93
C ALA A 176 15.54 -28.99 1.34
N VAL A 177 14.76 -27.93 1.08
CA VAL A 177 13.35 -27.86 1.47
C VAL A 177 12.58 -28.89 0.64
N ARG A 178 11.89 -29.81 1.31
CA ARG A 178 10.93 -30.71 0.66
C ARG A 178 9.75 -29.88 0.19
N ILE A 179 9.73 -29.50 -1.08
CA ILE A 179 8.60 -28.80 -1.67
C ILE A 179 7.50 -29.85 -1.88
N PRO A 180 6.32 -29.72 -1.25
CA PRO A 180 5.23 -30.66 -1.45
C PRO A 180 4.81 -30.63 -2.92
N GLY A 181 4.63 -31.82 -3.50
CA GLY A 181 4.24 -31.99 -4.90
C GLY A 181 2.95 -31.24 -5.22
N ALA A 182 2.94 -30.55 -6.36
CA ALA A 182 1.78 -29.87 -6.90
C ALA A 182 0.62 -30.84 -7.12
N ALA A 183 -0.61 -30.42 -6.78
CA ALA A 183 -1.81 -31.19 -7.09
C ALA A 183 -1.95 -31.49 -8.60
N LEU A 184 -1.40 -30.63 -9.47
CA LEU A 184 -1.34 -30.86 -10.92
C LEU A 184 -0.52 -32.09 -11.33
N TYR A 185 0.42 -32.54 -10.49
CA TYR A 185 1.26 -33.71 -10.82
C TYR A 185 0.48 -35.02 -10.77
N GLU A 186 -0.71 -35.05 -10.18
CA GLU A 186 -1.57 -36.25 -10.17
C GLU A 186 -2.24 -36.53 -11.52
N TYR A 187 -2.36 -35.53 -12.39
CA TYR A 187 -2.93 -35.66 -13.74
C TYR A 187 -1.87 -35.90 -14.83
N LEU A 188 -0.57 -35.89 -14.50
CA LEU A 188 0.49 -36.15 -15.46
C LEU A 188 0.74 -37.67 -15.62
N PRO A 189 1.04 -38.16 -16.83
CA PRO A 189 1.43 -39.56 -17.06
C PRO A 189 2.58 -39.99 -16.12
N ASP A 190 2.56 -41.24 -15.66
CA ASP A 190 3.40 -41.74 -14.55
C ASP A 190 4.90 -41.44 -14.66
N ALA A 191 5.44 -41.38 -15.89
CA ALA A 191 6.83 -41.04 -16.15
C ALA A 191 7.18 -39.58 -15.77
N TRP A 192 6.29 -38.63 -16.05
CA TRP A 192 6.50 -37.22 -15.73
C TRP A 192 6.12 -36.90 -14.27
N ARG A 193 5.16 -37.62 -13.71
CA ARG A 193 4.77 -37.54 -12.29
C ARG A 193 5.94 -37.91 -11.37
N SER A 194 6.66 -38.97 -11.71
CA SER A 194 7.86 -39.41 -10.96
C SER A 194 8.96 -38.36 -11.00
N PHE A 195 9.22 -37.76 -12.18
CA PHE A 195 10.18 -36.67 -12.30
C PHE A 195 9.76 -35.42 -11.52
N ALA A 196 8.48 -35.06 -11.57
CA ALA A 196 7.96 -33.88 -10.89
C ALA A 196 7.93 -34.02 -9.36
N ILE A 197 7.67 -35.23 -8.83
CA ILE A 197 7.69 -35.49 -7.38
C ILE A 197 9.11 -35.61 -6.84
N LEU A 198 10.03 -36.18 -7.62
CA LEU A 198 11.40 -36.44 -7.18
C LEU A 198 12.32 -35.23 -7.42
N TYR A 199 12.05 -34.40 -8.43
CA TYR A 199 12.91 -33.31 -8.87
C TYR A 199 12.28 -31.91 -8.90
N LEU A 200 10.97 -31.71 -8.71
CA LEU A 200 10.30 -30.39 -8.76
C LEU A 200 9.56 -30.05 -7.47
#